data_AF-A0A7W7YBR4-F1
#
_entry.id   AF-A0A7W7YBR4-F1
#
_cell.length_a   1.000
_cell.length_b   1.000
_cell.length_c   1.000
_cell.angle_alpha   90.00
_cell.angle_beta   90.00
_cell.angle_gamma   90.00
#
_symmetry.space_group_name_H-M   'P 1'
#
loop_
_entity.id
_entity.type
_entity.pdbx_description
1 polymer ?
#
loop_
_entity_poly.entity_id
_entity_poly.type
_entity_poly.pdbx_seq_one_letter_code
_entity_poly.pdbx_strand_id
1 'polypeptide(L)'
;MKSLLILLLSVVSVLAQAPASPLATEIRAIIDEYENSVRANTQKLIAAATEEEKNKYRASIPSAGPYATKMMKLVQANLDQPDVVKGVNWLVTGAAGFPEGQEALKMLGSTFVDKPGIAEAVKQLEYHGLPAEPVLQAVIDKNKNRDERASALYALGAIHFKNFDASADRASAEASKPKALECFQKLYADYADVTIQGFKLSDFAAKMFFEMTNLQPGCEAPEIEGKDADGVNFKLSDYRGKYVIVIFWGGWCHACHGTLPLMNQAAEQLKDKNGVVIGVNTDIETEAKKALADYKVGFRNILDNTSSGPNTTLYNLRNFPTLYLIDPKGVIAIKNGTLDSMVAQILGAQGTAK
;
A
#
# COMPACT_ATOMS: atom_id res chain seq x y z
N MET A 1 -6.75 24.92 -38.88
CA MET A 1 -8.14 25.04 -39.36
C MET A 1 -8.75 23.66 -39.47
N LYS A 2 -9.83 23.44 -38.71
CA LYS A 2 -10.95 22.53 -38.96
C LYS A 2 -10.65 21.14 -39.52
N SER A 3 -10.78 20.15 -38.65
CA SER A 3 -11.63 18.96 -38.80
C SER A 3 -11.68 18.27 -37.42
N LEU A 4 -12.56 18.69 -36.49
CA LEU A 4 -14.00 18.36 -36.39
C LEU A 4 -14.17 16.84 -36.10
N LEU A 5 -14.27 16.48 -34.82
CA LEU A 5 -15.55 16.22 -34.12
C LEU A 5 -16.13 14.83 -34.46
N ILE A 6 -15.64 13.81 -33.76
CA ILE A 6 -16.43 12.60 -33.45
C ILE A 6 -16.27 12.37 -31.94
N LEU A 7 -17.00 13.18 -31.19
CA LEU A 7 -17.26 12.99 -29.76
C LEU A 7 -18.77 13.21 -29.60
N LEU A 8 -19.53 12.12 -29.71
CA LEU A 8 -21.00 11.95 -29.52
C LEU A 8 -21.25 10.51 -30.07
N LEU A 9 -21.75 9.51 -29.37
CA LEU A 9 -22.66 9.44 -28.23
C LEU A 9 -22.36 8.14 -27.45
N SER A 10 -21.79 8.24 -26.25
CA SER A 10 -22.12 7.27 -25.21
C SER A 10 -23.39 7.81 -24.55
N VAL A 11 -24.51 7.14 -24.83
CA VAL A 11 -25.75 7.31 -24.07
C VAL A 11 -25.41 6.86 -22.65
N VAL A 12 -24.99 7.80 -21.82
CA VAL A 12 -25.04 7.64 -20.37
C VAL A 12 -26.53 7.55 -20.07
N SER A 13 -27.02 6.34 -19.84
CA SER A 13 -28.24 6.16 -19.07
C SER A 13 -27.97 6.74 -17.70
N VAL A 14 -28.15 8.05 -17.57
CA VAL A 14 -28.34 8.71 -16.28
C VAL A 14 -29.64 8.12 -15.76
N LEU A 15 -29.54 7.00 -15.03
CA LEU A 15 -30.52 6.72 -14.01
C LEU A 15 -30.51 7.97 -13.14
N ALA A 16 -31.59 8.74 -13.21
CA ALA A 16 -31.79 9.91 -12.39
C ALA A 16 -31.57 9.48 -10.95
N GLN A 17 -30.41 9.80 -10.37
CA GLN A 17 -30.20 9.66 -8.95
C GLN A 17 -31.29 10.48 -8.29
N ALA A 18 -32.05 9.85 -7.38
CA ALA A 18 -33.03 10.56 -6.59
C ALA A 18 -32.37 11.81 -5.99
N PRO A 19 -33.06 12.95 -5.95
CA PRO A 19 -32.50 14.17 -5.37
C PRO A 19 -32.01 13.86 -3.95
N ALA A 20 -30.82 14.36 -3.62
CA ALA A 20 -30.23 14.17 -2.29
C ALA A 20 -31.21 14.65 -1.22
N SER A 21 -31.35 13.89 -0.13
CA SER A 21 -32.15 14.33 1.01
C SER A 21 -31.56 15.61 1.62
N PRO A 22 -32.37 16.42 2.35
CA PRO A 22 -31.85 17.58 3.05
C PRO A 22 -30.66 17.26 3.96
N LEU A 23 -30.69 16.12 4.66
CA LEU A 23 -29.59 15.66 5.49
C LEU A 23 -28.34 15.33 4.67
N ALA A 24 -28.49 14.64 3.54
CA ALA A 24 -27.37 14.35 2.65
C ALA A 24 -26.73 15.63 2.09
N THR A 25 -27.54 16.65 1.77
CA THR A 25 -27.06 17.97 1.35
C THR A 25 -26.29 18.68 2.46
N GLU A 26 -26.78 18.65 3.69
CA GLU A 26 -26.10 19.27 4.83
C GLU A 26 -24.77 18.57 5.17
N ILE A 27 -24.76 17.23 5.20
CA ILE A 27 -23.54 16.43 5.35
C ILE A 27 -22.54 16.81 4.26
N ARG A 28 -22.98 16.86 2.99
CA ARG A 28 -22.07 17.19 1.89
C ARG A 28 -21.54 18.62 1.99
N ALA A 29 -22.35 19.58 2.44
CA ALA A 29 -21.90 20.95 2.63
C ALA A 29 -20.76 21.07 3.65
N ILE A 30 -20.80 20.32 4.76
CA ILE A 30 -19.70 20.27 5.75
C ILE A 30 -18.42 19.72 5.12
N ILE A 31 -18.55 18.64 4.34
CA ILE A 31 -17.42 18.00 3.68
C ILE A 31 -16.82 18.93 2.60
N ASP A 32 -17.66 19.56 1.78
CA ASP A 32 -17.23 20.53 0.77
C ASP A 32 -16.49 21.73 1.38
N GLU A 33 -16.99 22.25 2.51
CA GLU A 33 -16.35 23.35 3.24
C GLU A 33 -14.92 22.97 3.64
N TYR A 34 -14.75 21.77 4.22
CA TYR A 34 -13.44 21.23 4.59
C TYR A 34 -12.55 20.99 3.36
N GLU A 35 -13.01 20.20 2.39
CA GLU A 35 -12.23 19.81 1.21
C GLU A 35 -11.79 21.03 0.38
N ASN A 36 -12.66 22.03 0.23
CA ASN A 36 -12.32 23.25 -0.49
C ASN A 36 -11.27 24.08 0.26
N SER A 37 -11.34 24.12 1.60
CA SER A 37 -10.33 24.80 2.42
C SER A 37 -8.96 24.12 2.28
N VAL A 38 -8.91 22.79 2.32
CA VAL A 38 -7.67 22.02 2.14
C VAL A 38 -7.13 22.22 0.73
N ARG A 39 -7.99 22.12 -0.29
CA ARG A 39 -7.61 22.33 -1.70
C ARG A 39 -7.00 23.71 -1.93
N ALA A 40 -7.62 24.76 -1.38
CA ALA A 40 -7.11 26.12 -1.49
C ALA A 40 -5.72 26.27 -0.84
N ASN A 41 -5.48 25.62 0.30
CA ASN A 41 -4.16 25.62 0.94
C ASN A 41 -3.13 24.82 0.13
N THR A 42 -3.50 23.64 -0.39
CA THR A 42 -2.63 22.82 -1.24
C THR A 42 -2.25 23.55 -2.54
N GLN A 43 -3.15 24.32 -3.14
CA GLN A 43 -2.82 25.14 -4.31
C GLN A 43 -1.79 26.22 -3.98
N LYS A 44 -1.84 26.85 -2.80
CA LYS A 44 -0.81 27.79 -2.33
C LYS A 44 0.54 27.09 -2.14
N LEU A 45 0.53 25.87 -1.60
CA LEU A 45 1.74 25.06 -1.43
C LEU A 45 2.40 24.71 -2.77
N ILE A 46 1.60 24.35 -3.79
CA ILE A 46 2.10 24.04 -5.13
C ILE A 46 2.66 25.29 -5.82
N ALA A 47 2.00 26.44 -5.65
CA ALA A 47 2.41 27.69 -6.27
C ALA A 47 3.58 28.40 -5.56
N ALA A 48 3.96 27.96 -4.35
CA ALA A 48 5.01 28.58 -3.56
C ALA A 48 6.39 28.44 -4.22
N ALA A 49 7.09 29.56 -4.37
CA ALA A 49 8.40 29.62 -5.03
C ALA A 49 9.54 29.22 -4.08
N THR A 50 9.33 29.36 -2.77
CA THR A 50 10.37 29.15 -1.75
C THR A 50 9.99 28.05 -0.76
N GLU A 51 11.00 27.38 -0.17
CA GLU A 51 10.74 26.40 0.90
C GLU A 51 10.17 27.05 2.17
N GLU A 52 10.44 28.34 2.41
CA GLU A 52 9.85 29.08 3.52
C GLU A 52 8.34 29.24 3.36
N GLU A 53 7.87 29.63 2.18
CA GLU A 53 6.45 29.69 1.85
C GLU A 53 5.81 28.30 1.90
N LYS A 54 6.48 27.28 1.38
CA LYS A 54 5.98 25.90 1.46
C LYS A 54 5.84 25.44 2.91
N ASN A 55 6.81 25.74 3.77
CA ASN A 55 6.74 25.41 5.19
C ASN A 55 5.60 26.13 5.89
N LYS A 56 5.36 27.41 5.57
CA LYS A 56 4.20 28.15 6.07
C LYS A 56 2.88 27.47 5.68
N TYR A 57 2.72 27.08 4.41
CA TYR A 57 1.48 26.44 3.94
C TYR A 57 1.32 25.01 4.45
N ARG A 58 2.42 24.25 4.64
CA ARG A 58 2.40 22.95 5.32
C ARG A 58 1.88 23.08 6.76
N ALA A 59 2.33 24.11 7.48
CA ALA A 59 1.90 24.38 8.85
C ALA A 59 0.46 24.91 8.95
N SER A 60 -0.11 25.46 7.88
CA SER A 60 -1.46 26.03 7.86
C SER A 60 -2.50 25.17 7.14
N ILE A 61 -2.24 23.87 6.93
CA ILE A 61 -3.24 22.95 6.37
C ILE A 61 -4.46 22.94 7.30
N PRO A 62 -5.68 23.23 6.79
CA PRO A 62 -6.89 23.21 7.59
C PRO A 62 -7.08 21.88 8.33
N SER A 63 -7.33 21.97 9.63
CA SER A 63 -7.63 20.81 10.47
C SER A 63 -9.06 20.33 10.24
N ALA A 64 -9.26 19.00 10.20
CA ALA A 64 -10.61 18.43 10.11
C ALA A 64 -11.39 18.55 11.42
N GLY A 65 -10.74 18.85 12.56
CA GLY A 65 -11.35 18.85 13.90
C GLY A 65 -12.65 19.66 14.03
N PRO A 66 -12.68 20.96 13.67
CA PRO A 66 -13.92 21.76 13.75
C PRO A 66 -15.06 21.20 12.90
N TYR A 67 -14.74 20.65 11.73
CA TYR A 67 -15.70 20.00 10.84
C TYR A 67 -16.17 18.66 11.40
N ALA A 68 -15.30 17.91 12.06
CA ALA A 68 -15.61 16.68 12.78
C ALA A 68 -16.60 16.92 13.91
N THR A 69 -16.40 17.96 14.72
CA THR A 69 -17.35 18.35 15.76
C THR A 69 -18.73 18.72 15.18
N LYS A 70 -18.75 19.49 14.08
CA LYS A 70 -20.01 19.85 13.38
C LYS A 70 -20.72 18.61 12.82
N MET A 71 -19.97 17.72 12.17
CA MET A 71 -20.49 16.47 11.59
C MET A 71 -21.03 15.54 12.67
N MET A 72 -20.31 15.36 13.79
CA MET A 72 -20.74 14.46 14.86
C MET A 72 -22.06 14.92 15.49
N LYS A 73 -22.24 16.23 15.72
CA LYS A 73 -23.52 16.78 16.19
C LYS A 73 -24.66 16.46 15.22
N LEU A 74 -24.42 16.61 13.92
CA LEU A 74 -25.40 16.29 12.89
C LEU A 74 -25.73 14.80 12.87
N VAL A 75 -24.72 13.93 12.99
CA VAL A 75 -24.90 12.47 13.07
C VAL A 75 -25.74 12.08 14.29
N GLN A 76 -25.39 12.57 15.47
CA GLN A 76 -26.09 12.25 16.72
C GLN A 76 -27.56 12.68 16.72
N ALA A 77 -27.89 13.76 16.02
CA ALA A 77 -29.25 14.27 15.90
C ALA A 77 -30.13 13.49 14.91
N ASN A 78 -29.56 12.63 14.06
CA ASN A 78 -30.25 12.04 12.91
C ASN A 78 -29.99 10.52 12.73
N LEU A 79 -29.76 9.79 13.83
CA LEU A 79 -29.34 8.37 13.78
C LEU A 79 -30.33 7.43 13.06
N ASP A 80 -31.60 7.81 12.98
CA ASP A 80 -32.67 7.07 12.32
C ASP A 80 -32.77 7.35 10.81
N GLN A 81 -32.15 8.43 10.33
CA GLN A 81 -32.19 8.81 8.92
C GLN A 81 -31.21 7.99 8.06
N PRO A 82 -31.62 7.41 6.93
CA PRO A 82 -30.75 6.57 6.09
C PRO A 82 -29.44 7.24 5.65
N ASP A 83 -29.49 8.53 5.32
CA ASP A 83 -28.32 9.25 4.79
C ASP A 83 -27.28 9.63 5.86
N VAL A 84 -27.59 9.46 7.16
CA VAL A 84 -26.67 9.79 8.25
C VAL A 84 -25.37 8.98 8.18
N VAL A 85 -25.43 7.79 7.58
CA VAL A 85 -24.29 6.90 7.35
C VAL A 85 -23.16 7.60 6.58
N LYS A 86 -23.47 8.55 5.70
CA LYS A 86 -22.48 9.33 4.95
C LYS A 86 -21.62 10.19 5.88
N GLY A 87 -22.21 10.74 6.94
CA GLY A 87 -21.51 11.51 7.95
C GLY A 87 -20.58 10.62 8.80
N VAL A 88 -21.06 9.44 9.19
CA VAL A 88 -20.26 8.43 9.91
C VAL A 88 -19.06 8.00 9.06
N ASN A 89 -19.29 7.69 7.78
CA ASN A 89 -18.25 7.31 6.83
C ASN A 89 -17.15 8.37 6.71
N TRP A 90 -17.53 9.65 6.64
CA TRP A 90 -16.55 10.74 6.59
C TRP A 90 -15.81 10.90 7.92
N LEU A 91 -16.47 10.73 9.07
CA LEU A 91 -15.81 10.79 10.38
C LEU A 91 -14.73 9.71 10.55
N VAL A 92 -15.01 8.47 10.13
CA VAL A 92 -14.05 7.37 10.27
C VAL A 92 -12.91 7.39 9.25
N THR A 93 -13.07 8.12 8.14
CA THR A 93 -12.03 8.22 7.09
C THR A 93 -11.32 9.58 7.10
N GLY A 94 -12.08 10.67 6.98
CA GLY A 94 -11.59 12.05 6.91
C GLY A 94 -11.24 12.67 8.27
N ALA A 95 -11.78 12.14 9.37
CA ALA A 95 -11.53 12.65 10.73
C ALA A 95 -11.03 11.58 11.71
N ALA A 96 -10.45 10.48 11.23
CA ALA A 96 -10.01 9.34 12.04
C ALA A 96 -9.09 9.72 13.22
N GLY A 97 -8.24 10.74 13.03
CA GLY A 97 -7.29 11.21 14.05
C GLY A 97 -7.91 12.06 15.16
N PHE A 98 -9.22 12.36 15.10
CA PHE A 98 -9.93 13.19 16.08
C PHE A 98 -10.83 12.34 16.99
N PRO A 99 -11.18 12.84 18.20
CA PRO A 99 -12.09 12.13 19.11
C PRO A 99 -13.41 11.70 18.46
N GLU A 100 -13.96 12.53 17.58
CA GLU A 100 -15.19 12.24 16.85
C GLU A 100 -15.02 11.09 15.85
N GLY A 101 -13.84 10.93 15.23
CA GLY A 101 -13.55 9.79 14.37
C GLY A 101 -13.46 8.47 15.15
N GLN A 102 -12.87 8.51 16.35
CA GLN A 102 -12.82 7.35 17.26
C GLN A 102 -14.22 6.95 17.74
N GLU A 103 -15.06 7.94 18.04
CA GLU A 103 -16.44 7.68 18.43
C GLU A 103 -17.28 7.15 17.26
N ALA A 104 -17.12 7.73 16.06
CA ALA A 104 -17.77 7.23 14.86
C ALA A 104 -17.35 5.78 14.54
N LEU A 105 -16.12 5.39 14.80
CA LEU A 105 -15.66 4.00 14.66
C LEU A 105 -16.44 3.05 15.60
N LYS A 106 -16.65 3.44 16.86
CA LYS A 106 -17.46 2.65 17.80
C LYS A 106 -18.92 2.57 17.33
N MET A 107 -19.48 3.68 16.86
CA MET A 107 -20.83 3.72 16.30
C MET A 107 -20.95 2.80 15.08
N LEU A 108 -19.92 2.74 14.23
CA LEU A 108 -19.87 1.86 13.07
C LEU A 108 -19.98 0.37 13.46
N GLY A 109 -19.31 -0.05 14.54
CA GLY A 109 -19.37 -1.41 15.07
C GLY A 109 -20.60 -1.72 15.94
N SER A 110 -21.44 -0.72 16.21
CA SER A 110 -22.63 -0.86 17.07
C SER A 110 -23.88 -0.31 16.37
N THR A 111 -24.13 0.99 16.46
CA THR A 111 -25.30 1.69 15.91
C THR A 111 -25.51 1.46 14.41
N PHE A 112 -24.43 1.40 13.62
CA PHE A 112 -24.49 1.30 12.15
C PHE A 112 -24.06 -0.08 11.62
N VAL A 113 -23.84 -1.06 12.50
CA VAL A 113 -23.20 -2.33 12.14
C VAL A 113 -24.00 -3.13 11.10
N ASP A 114 -25.32 -2.99 11.09
CA ASP A 114 -26.24 -3.70 10.18
C ASP A 114 -26.74 -2.86 9.01
N LYS A 115 -26.26 -1.61 8.89
CA LYS A 115 -26.74 -0.64 7.90
C LYS A 115 -26.03 -0.82 6.56
N PRO A 116 -26.73 -0.59 5.43
CA PRO A 116 -26.10 -0.52 4.13
C PRO A 116 -25.31 0.79 3.97
N GLY A 117 -24.43 0.84 2.98
CA GLY A 117 -23.72 2.06 2.60
C GLY A 117 -22.46 2.35 3.42
N ILE A 118 -22.02 1.41 4.26
CA ILE A 118 -20.76 1.51 5.01
C ILE A 118 -19.56 0.87 4.30
N ALA A 119 -19.78 0.16 3.19
CA ALA A 119 -18.78 -0.71 2.57
C ALA A 119 -17.47 0.02 2.19
N GLU A 120 -17.55 1.26 1.70
CA GLU A 120 -16.36 2.06 1.37
C GLU A 120 -15.56 2.44 2.63
N ALA A 121 -16.24 2.97 3.65
CA ALA A 121 -15.58 3.38 4.88
C ALA A 121 -14.97 2.18 5.61
N VAL A 122 -15.69 1.07 5.67
CA VAL A 122 -15.22 -0.21 6.22
C VAL A 122 -13.98 -0.71 5.50
N LYS A 123 -13.94 -0.66 4.16
CA LYS A 123 -12.74 -1.04 3.38
C LYS A 123 -11.53 -0.20 3.79
N GLN A 124 -11.70 1.11 3.98
CA GLN A 124 -10.59 2.04 4.30
C GLN A 124 -10.01 1.84 5.71
N LEU A 125 -10.72 1.17 6.62
CA LEU A 125 -10.22 0.86 7.97
C LEU A 125 -8.90 0.07 7.97
N GLU A 126 -8.51 -0.53 6.84
CA GLU A 126 -7.18 -1.11 6.66
C GLU A 126 -6.02 -0.11 6.86
N TYR A 127 -6.24 1.21 6.74
CA TYR A 127 -5.18 2.23 6.77
C TYR A 127 -5.12 3.10 8.03
N HIS A 128 -6.23 3.28 8.75
CA HIS A 128 -6.37 4.44 9.65
C HIS A 128 -5.70 4.34 11.03
N GLY A 129 -4.92 3.28 11.31
CA GLY A 129 -4.27 3.08 12.64
C GLY A 129 -5.27 2.94 13.80
N LEU A 130 -6.55 2.84 13.49
CA LEU A 130 -7.65 2.63 14.41
C LEU A 130 -7.65 1.18 14.90
N PRO A 131 -8.11 0.89 16.13
CA PRO A 131 -8.35 -0.47 16.59
C PRO A 131 -9.62 -1.05 15.93
N ALA A 132 -9.55 -1.27 14.61
CA ALA A 132 -10.70 -1.57 13.77
C ALA A 132 -11.10 -3.05 13.78
N GLU A 133 -10.24 -3.98 14.19
CA GLU A 133 -10.52 -5.42 14.14
C GLU A 133 -11.87 -5.81 14.78
N PRO A 134 -12.24 -5.34 15.99
CA PRO A 134 -13.54 -5.69 16.59
C PRO A 134 -14.74 -5.14 15.80
N VAL A 135 -14.58 -3.96 15.19
CA VAL A 135 -15.62 -3.34 14.36
C VAL A 135 -15.80 -4.12 13.07
N LEU A 136 -14.70 -4.48 12.41
CA LEU A 136 -14.70 -5.28 11.19
C LEU A 136 -15.34 -6.65 11.44
N GLN A 137 -14.97 -7.33 12.53
CA GLN A 137 -15.60 -8.59 12.92
C GLN A 137 -17.11 -8.43 13.16
N ALA A 138 -17.53 -7.37 13.86
CA ALA A 138 -18.93 -7.11 14.09
C ALA A 138 -19.72 -6.88 12.79
N VAL A 139 -19.13 -6.20 11.80
CA VAL A 139 -19.75 -6.01 10.47
C VAL A 139 -19.85 -7.35 9.72
N ILE A 140 -18.80 -8.19 9.75
CA ILE A 140 -18.83 -9.54 9.15
C ILE A 140 -19.97 -10.39 9.73
N ASP A 141 -20.15 -10.33 11.06
CA ASP A 141 -21.10 -11.19 11.78
C ASP A 141 -22.55 -10.70 11.70
N LYS A 142 -22.76 -9.38 11.69
CA LYS A 142 -24.10 -8.79 11.89
C LYS A 142 -24.67 -8.13 10.65
N ASN A 143 -23.85 -7.68 9.70
CA ASN A 143 -24.37 -6.96 8.54
C ASN A 143 -25.00 -7.91 7.54
N LYS A 144 -26.24 -7.61 7.12
CA LYS A 144 -26.99 -8.45 6.19
C LYS A 144 -26.58 -8.23 4.74
N ASN A 145 -25.98 -7.07 4.45
CA ASN A 145 -25.60 -6.68 3.11
C ASN A 145 -24.27 -7.35 2.73
N ARG A 146 -24.16 -7.73 1.46
CA ARG A 146 -23.06 -8.57 0.98
C ARG A 146 -21.77 -7.78 0.84
N ASP A 147 -21.85 -6.58 0.28
CA ASP A 147 -20.70 -5.74 -0.04
C ASP A 147 -20.01 -5.24 1.23
N GLU A 148 -20.80 -4.95 2.27
CA GLU A 148 -20.36 -4.51 3.60
C GLU A 148 -19.56 -5.61 4.30
N ARG A 149 -20.06 -6.86 4.26
CA ARG A 149 -19.34 -8.02 4.79
C ARG A 149 -18.06 -8.29 4.01
N ALA A 150 -18.11 -8.19 2.68
CA ALA A 150 -16.93 -8.37 1.83
C ALA A 150 -15.86 -7.31 2.12
N SER A 151 -16.25 -6.04 2.22
CA SER A 151 -15.36 -4.94 2.60
C SER A 151 -14.73 -5.15 3.97
N ALA A 152 -15.51 -5.61 4.96
CA ALA A 152 -15.02 -5.85 6.30
C ALA A 152 -14.02 -7.01 6.33
N LEU A 153 -14.34 -8.10 5.63
CA LEU A 153 -13.48 -9.27 5.51
C LEU A 153 -12.17 -8.94 4.79
N TYR A 154 -12.23 -8.16 3.71
CA TYR A 154 -11.05 -7.66 3.01
C TYR A 154 -10.18 -6.81 3.95
N ALA A 155 -10.76 -5.81 4.62
CA ALA A 155 -10.01 -4.91 5.49
C ALA A 155 -9.38 -5.65 6.68
N LEU A 156 -10.09 -6.63 7.27
CA LEU A 156 -9.58 -7.46 8.35
C LEU A 156 -8.38 -8.32 7.88
N GLY A 157 -8.51 -8.95 6.72
CA GLY A 157 -7.42 -9.69 6.10
C GLY A 157 -6.21 -8.79 5.80
N ALA A 158 -6.43 -7.58 5.31
CA ALA A 158 -5.39 -6.60 5.03
C ALA A 158 -4.65 -6.14 6.31
N ILE A 159 -5.37 -5.95 7.42
CA ILE A 159 -4.76 -5.63 8.73
C ILE A 159 -3.86 -6.80 9.19
N HIS A 160 -4.37 -8.03 9.16
CA HIS A 160 -3.58 -9.21 9.54
C HIS A 160 -2.37 -9.40 8.62
N PHE A 161 -2.51 -9.14 7.32
CA PHE A 161 -1.39 -9.15 6.39
C PHE A 161 -0.33 -8.11 6.73
N LYS A 162 -0.71 -6.86 7.04
CA LYS A 162 0.24 -5.82 7.44
C LYS A 162 0.94 -6.16 8.75
N ASN A 163 0.22 -6.71 9.72
CA ASN A 163 0.82 -7.20 10.97
C ASN A 163 1.82 -8.33 10.72
N PHE A 164 1.53 -9.22 9.76
CA PHE A 164 2.47 -10.24 9.32
C PHE A 164 3.71 -9.66 8.62
N ASP A 165 3.52 -8.77 7.64
CA ASP A 165 4.58 -8.23 6.76
C ASP A 165 5.49 -7.23 7.48
N ALA A 166 4.98 -6.50 8.48
CA ALA A 166 5.72 -5.49 9.24
C ALA A 166 6.31 -5.99 10.56
N SER A 167 5.98 -7.21 11.00
CA SER A 167 6.40 -7.68 12.32
C SER A 167 7.91 -7.98 12.34
N ALA A 168 8.61 -7.35 13.28
CA ALA A 168 10.01 -7.62 13.58
C ALA A 168 10.21 -8.93 14.36
N ASP A 169 9.13 -9.47 14.96
CA ASP A 169 9.16 -10.67 15.78
C ASP A 169 8.45 -11.83 15.08
N ARG A 170 9.15 -12.97 14.96
CA ARG A 170 8.64 -14.12 14.22
C ARG A 170 7.31 -14.67 14.75
N ALA A 171 7.07 -14.58 16.07
CA ALA A 171 5.88 -15.13 16.71
C ALA A 171 4.60 -14.36 16.30
N SER A 172 4.64 -13.02 16.30
CA SER A 172 3.49 -12.20 15.88
C SER A 172 3.22 -12.34 14.39
N ALA A 173 4.28 -12.48 13.57
CA ALA A 173 4.14 -12.79 12.15
C ALA A 173 3.44 -14.15 11.95
N GLU A 174 3.90 -15.20 12.64
CA GLU A 174 3.31 -16.55 12.57
C GLU A 174 1.86 -16.60 13.05
N ALA A 175 1.47 -15.77 14.04
CA ALA A 175 0.09 -15.67 14.51
C ALA A 175 -0.84 -14.91 13.55
N SER A 176 -0.32 -13.96 12.78
CA SER A 176 -1.12 -13.08 11.90
C SER A 176 -1.36 -13.70 10.52
N LYS A 177 -0.37 -14.42 9.97
CA LYS A 177 -0.44 -15.01 8.63
C LYS A 177 -1.67 -15.91 8.40
N PRO A 178 -2.01 -16.87 9.28
CA PRO A 178 -3.17 -17.74 9.07
C PRO A 178 -4.49 -16.96 9.03
N LYS A 179 -4.64 -15.94 9.88
CA LYS A 179 -5.84 -15.10 9.93
C LYS A 179 -6.02 -14.30 8.63
N ALA A 180 -4.94 -13.75 8.09
CA ALA A 180 -4.96 -13.07 6.81
C ALA A 180 -5.36 -14.02 5.67
N LEU A 181 -4.76 -15.21 5.63
CA LEU A 181 -5.06 -16.24 4.63
C LEU A 181 -6.53 -16.68 4.70
N GLU A 182 -7.07 -16.93 5.90
CA GLU A 182 -8.47 -17.30 6.09
C GLU A 182 -9.41 -16.20 5.56
N CYS A 183 -9.14 -14.93 5.91
CA CYS A 183 -9.94 -13.81 5.41
C CYS A 183 -9.93 -13.74 3.88
N PHE A 184 -8.76 -13.85 3.25
CA PHE A 184 -8.65 -13.78 1.79
C PHE A 184 -9.24 -15.00 1.09
N GLN A 185 -9.05 -16.21 1.62
CA GLN A 185 -9.67 -17.42 1.08
C GLN A 185 -11.19 -17.34 1.12
N LYS A 186 -11.76 -16.87 2.23
CA LYS A 186 -13.20 -16.64 2.36
C LYS A 186 -13.69 -15.52 1.44
N LEU A 187 -12.90 -14.44 1.29
CA LEU A 187 -13.19 -13.38 0.33
C LEU A 187 -13.29 -13.92 -1.10
N TYR A 188 -12.37 -14.81 -1.49
CA TYR A 188 -12.41 -15.46 -2.80
C TYR A 188 -13.58 -16.42 -2.96
N ALA A 189 -13.86 -17.25 -1.95
CA ALA A 189 -14.92 -18.24 -2.02
C ALA A 189 -16.31 -17.57 -2.12
N ASP A 190 -16.54 -16.54 -1.31
CA ASP A 190 -17.88 -16.02 -1.07
C ASP A 190 -18.13 -14.66 -1.74
N TYR A 191 -17.08 -13.93 -2.13
CA TYR A 191 -17.15 -12.50 -2.50
C TYR A 191 -16.26 -12.08 -3.70
N ALA A 192 -15.82 -13.01 -4.55
CA ALA A 192 -14.88 -12.71 -5.65
C ALA A 192 -15.38 -11.69 -6.70
N ASP A 193 -16.69 -11.51 -6.83
CA ASP A 193 -17.33 -10.56 -7.74
C ASP A 193 -17.61 -9.18 -7.11
N VAL A 194 -17.46 -9.03 -5.79
CA VAL A 194 -17.77 -7.76 -5.11
C VAL A 194 -16.79 -6.68 -5.52
N THR A 195 -17.34 -5.55 -5.99
CA THR A 195 -16.59 -4.35 -6.36
C THR A 195 -16.90 -3.19 -5.43
N ILE A 196 -15.87 -2.53 -4.94
CA ILE A 196 -15.99 -1.25 -4.21
C ILE A 196 -15.34 -0.16 -5.06
N GLN A 197 -16.09 0.90 -5.36
CA GLN A 197 -15.66 1.98 -6.25
C GLN A 197 -15.16 1.50 -7.63
N GLY A 198 -15.76 0.43 -8.16
CA GLY A 198 -15.40 -0.15 -9.46
C GLY A 198 -14.22 -1.12 -9.44
N PHE A 199 -13.62 -1.40 -8.27
CA PHE A 199 -12.50 -2.32 -8.13
C PHE A 199 -12.89 -3.56 -7.34
N LYS A 200 -12.53 -4.75 -7.83
CA LYS A 200 -12.79 -6.01 -7.13
C LYS A 200 -11.93 -6.13 -5.88
N LEU A 201 -12.56 -6.46 -4.75
CA LEU A 201 -11.84 -6.70 -3.50
C LEU A 201 -10.90 -7.91 -3.61
N SER A 202 -11.30 -8.93 -4.37
CA SER A 202 -10.49 -10.12 -4.64
C SER A 202 -9.16 -9.81 -5.33
N ASP A 203 -9.10 -8.78 -6.19
CA ASP A 203 -7.88 -8.44 -6.93
C ASP A 203 -6.84 -7.81 -6.00
N PHE A 204 -7.28 -7.04 -5.00
CA PHE A 204 -6.41 -6.54 -3.95
C PHE A 204 -5.96 -7.66 -3.00
N ALA A 205 -6.88 -8.53 -2.59
CA ALA A 205 -6.54 -9.70 -1.78
C ALA A 205 -5.55 -10.65 -2.50
N ALA A 206 -5.64 -10.78 -3.82
CA ALA A 206 -4.74 -11.59 -4.65
C ALA A 206 -3.28 -11.25 -4.42
N LYS A 207 -2.98 -9.96 -4.41
CA LYS A 207 -1.63 -9.42 -4.28
C LYS A 207 -1.04 -9.79 -2.92
N MET A 208 -1.80 -9.56 -1.86
CA MET A 208 -1.38 -9.89 -0.49
C MET A 208 -1.30 -11.40 -0.27
N PHE A 209 -2.25 -12.16 -0.80
CA PHE A 209 -2.22 -13.63 -0.76
C PHE A 209 -0.97 -14.17 -1.45
N PHE A 210 -0.69 -13.71 -2.68
CA PHE A 210 0.49 -14.08 -3.45
C PHE A 210 1.78 -13.80 -2.69
N GLU A 211 1.91 -12.62 -2.08
CA GLU A 211 3.07 -12.28 -1.25
C GLU A 211 3.27 -13.26 -0.10
N MET A 212 2.20 -13.63 0.60
CA MET A 212 2.26 -14.56 1.75
C MET A 212 2.61 -15.99 1.36
N THR A 213 2.23 -16.43 0.16
CA THR A 213 2.41 -17.83 -0.27
C THR A 213 3.64 -18.04 -1.15
N ASN A 214 4.14 -17.01 -1.83
CA ASN A 214 5.20 -17.16 -2.85
C ASN A 214 6.44 -16.30 -2.61
N LEU A 215 6.36 -15.23 -1.80
CA LEU A 215 7.46 -14.28 -1.62
C LEU A 215 7.99 -14.27 -0.20
N GLN A 216 7.96 -15.40 0.50
CA GLN A 216 8.39 -15.52 1.90
C GLN A 216 9.71 -16.30 2.03
N PRO A 217 10.42 -16.14 3.16
CA PRO A 217 11.52 -17.03 3.48
C PRO A 217 11.13 -18.51 3.34
N GLY A 218 11.92 -19.28 2.59
CA GLY A 218 11.64 -20.67 2.22
C GLY A 218 10.95 -20.87 0.87
N CYS A 219 10.42 -19.83 0.24
CA CYS A 219 9.90 -19.90 -1.13
C CYS A 219 11.03 -19.78 -2.17
N GLU A 220 10.87 -20.43 -3.33
CA GLU A 220 11.74 -20.16 -4.47
C GLU A 220 11.57 -18.71 -4.93
N ALA A 221 12.69 -18.02 -5.12
CA ALA A 221 12.67 -16.65 -5.60
C ALA A 221 12.21 -16.63 -7.07
N PRO A 222 11.21 -15.80 -7.43
CA PRO A 222 10.83 -15.65 -8.83
C PRO A 222 12.01 -15.24 -9.71
N GLU A 223 12.06 -15.73 -10.95
CA GLU A 223 13.16 -15.43 -11.86
C GLU A 223 13.20 -13.93 -12.18
N ILE A 224 14.31 -13.27 -11.82
CA ILE A 224 14.59 -11.91 -12.27
C ILE A 224 15.38 -12.03 -13.57
N GLU A 225 14.80 -11.51 -14.66
CA GLU A 225 15.48 -11.49 -15.95
C GLU A 225 15.29 -10.14 -16.66
N GLY A 226 16.20 -9.85 -17.59
CA GLY A 226 16.14 -8.63 -18.38
C GLY A 226 17.50 -8.19 -18.89
N LYS A 227 17.60 -6.89 -19.19
CA LYS A 227 18.84 -6.22 -19.55
C LYS A 227 19.35 -5.43 -18.35
N ASP A 228 20.65 -5.52 -18.10
CA ASP A 228 21.30 -4.59 -17.17
C ASP A 228 21.60 -3.24 -17.81
N ALA A 229 22.14 -2.32 -16.99
CA ALA A 229 22.48 -0.96 -17.40
C ALA A 229 23.50 -0.88 -18.55
N ASP A 230 24.26 -1.96 -18.80
CA ASP A 230 25.24 -2.08 -19.88
C ASP A 230 24.65 -2.81 -21.11
N GLY A 231 23.37 -3.21 -21.06
CA GLY A 231 22.67 -3.92 -22.14
C GLY A 231 22.95 -5.43 -22.19
N VAL A 232 23.61 -5.98 -21.17
CA VAL A 232 23.92 -7.42 -21.06
C VAL A 232 22.70 -8.16 -20.52
N ASN A 233 22.44 -9.36 -21.04
CA ASN A 233 21.38 -10.22 -20.51
C ASN A 233 21.69 -10.60 -19.06
N PHE A 234 20.67 -10.55 -18.23
CA PHE A 234 20.71 -10.97 -16.83
C PHE A 234 19.66 -12.06 -16.59
N LYS A 235 20.04 -13.08 -15.82
CA LYS A 235 19.13 -14.01 -15.15
C LYS A 235 19.62 -14.23 -13.73
N LEU A 236 18.70 -14.27 -12.77
CA LEU A 236 18.97 -14.59 -11.38
C LEU A 236 19.43 -16.04 -11.23
N SER A 237 18.91 -16.96 -12.06
CA SER A 237 19.34 -18.36 -12.09
C SER A 237 20.85 -18.52 -12.35
N ASP A 238 21.50 -17.57 -13.02
CA ASP A 238 22.94 -17.64 -13.32
C ASP A 238 23.81 -17.52 -12.06
N TYR A 239 23.21 -17.11 -10.92
CA TYR A 239 23.87 -16.95 -9.63
C TYR A 239 23.61 -18.09 -8.65
N ARG A 240 22.96 -19.18 -9.08
CA ARG A 240 22.86 -20.41 -8.26
C ARG A 240 24.25 -20.84 -7.79
N GLY A 241 24.34 -21.29 -6.54
CA GLY A 241 25.60 -21.53 -5.83
C GLY A 241 26.09 -20.36 -4.98
N LYS A 242 25.61 -19.12 -5.22
CA LYS A 242 25.93 -17.93 -4.43
C LYS A 242 24.73 -17.42 -3.65
N TYR A 243 24.99 -16.74 -2.54
CA TYR A 243 23.99 -15.84 -1.95
C TYR A 243 23.85 -14.58 -2.82
N VAL A 244 22.63 -14.09 -3.00
CA VAL A 244 22.33 -12.88 -3.77
C VAL A 244 21.53 -11.92 -2.90
N ILE A 245 22.08 -10.75 -2.61
CA ILE A 245 21.31 -9.64 -2.04
C ILE A 245 20.72 -8.86 -3.21
N VAL A 246 19.39 -8.85 -3.32
CA VAL A 246 18.65 -8.06 -4.31
C VAL A 246 18.11 -6.80 -3.65
N ILE A 247 18.38 -5.64 -4.26
CA ILE A 247 17.75 -4.37 -3.88
C ILE A 247 16.89 -3.85 -5.05
N PHE A 248 15.60 -3.63 -4.80
CA PHE A 248 14.73 -2.90 -5.70
C PHE A 248 14.76 -1.41 -5.35
N TRP A 249 15.03 -0.54 -6.32
CA TRP A 249 15.23 0.90 -6.08
C TRP A 249 14.96 1.78 -7.31
N GLY A 250 15.09 3.10 -7.15
CA GLY A 250 15.04 4.08 -8.23
C GLY A 250 15.70 5.40 -7.80
N GLY A 251 16.13 6.22 -8.74
CA GLY A 251 16.73 7.53 -8.49
C GLY A 251 15.75 8.51 -7.84
N TRP A 252 14.46 8.36 -8.14
CA TRP A 252 13.36 9.11 -7.51
C TRP A 252 13.10 8.73 -6.03
N CYS A 253 13.63 7.61 -5.56
CA CYS A 253 13.38 7.10 -4.21
C CYS A 253 14.36 7.70 -3.19
N HIS A 254 13.92 8.72 -2.45
CA HIS A 254 14.75 9.40 -1.44
C HIS A 254 15.29 8.44 -0.37
N ALA A 255 14.46 7.52 0.14
CA ALA A 255 14.88 6.52 1.13
C ALA A 255 15.97 5.58 0.59
N CYS A 256 16.01 5.34 -0.72
CA CYS A 256 17.01 4.49 -1.36
C CYS A 256 18.40 5.14 -1.30
N HIS A 257 18.51 6.47 -1.34
CA HIS A 257 19.78 7.19 -1.39
C HIS A 257 20.68 6.90 -0.19
N GLY A 258 20.10 6.73 1.01
CA GLY A 258 20.86 6.32 2.21
C GLY A 258 21.28 4.86 2.20
N THR A 259 20.59 4.01 1.43
CA THR A 259 20.84 2.56 1.37
C THR A 259 21.93 2.22 0.34
N LEU A 260 21.99 2.92 -0.80
CA LEU A 260 22.94 2.63 -1.89
C LEU A 260 24.42 2.63 -1.46
N PRO A 261 24.93 3.59 -0.65
CA PRO A 261 26.30 3.55 -0.15
C PRO A 261 26.60 2.29 0.68
N LEU A 262 25.63 1.85 1.48
CA LEU A 262 25.76 0.63 2.29
C LEU A 262 25.78 -0.62 1.41
N MET A 263 24.96 -0.64 0.34
CA MET A 263 24.98 -1.73 -0.65
C MET A 263 26.33 -1.82 -1.38
N ASN A 264 26.95 -0.69 -1.72
CA ASN A 264 28.31 -0.67 -2.28
C ASN A 264 29.34 -1.25 -1.29
N GLN A 265 29.25 -0.90 0.00
CA GLN A 265 30.12 -1.46 1.03
C GLN A 265 29.92 -2.98 1.17
N ALA A 266 28.68 -3.46 1.17
CA ALA A 266 28.39 -4.88 1.19
C ALA A 266 28.93 -5.59 -0.06
N ALA A 267 28.78 -5.00 -1.25
CA ALA A 267 29.34 -5.54 -2.48
C ALA A 267 30.87 -5.69 -2.40
N GLU A 268 31.57 -4.71 -1.84
CA GLU A 268 33.02 -4.78 -1.59
C GLU A 268 33.39 -5.90 -0.62
N GLN A 269 32.71 -5.97 0.53
CA GLN A 269 32.94 -7.00 1.55
C GLN A 269 32.72 -8.42 1.03
N LEU A 270 31.86 -8.59 0.02
CA LEU A 270 31.46 -9.87 -0.54
C LEU A 270 32.27 -10.31 -1.78
N LYS A 271 33.16 -9.47 -2.33
CA LYS A 271 33.88 -9.77 -3.60
C LYS A 271 34.56 -11.13 -3.64
N ASP A 272 35.22 -11.53 -2.56
CA ASP A 272 35.93 -12.81 -2.43
C ASP A 272 35.15 -13.81 -1.56
N LYS A 273 33.85 -13.61 -1.46
CA LYS A 273 32.92 -14.41 -0.66
C LYS A 273 31.88 -15.05 -1.57
N ASN A 274 31.07 -15.94 -0.99
CA ASN A 274 30.01 -16.63 -1.71
C ASN A 274 28.74 -15.79 -1.77
N GLY A 275 28.89 -14.49 -2.06
CA GLY A 275 27.83 -13.50 -2.01
C GLY A 275 27.97 -12.47 -3.13
N VAL A 276 26.86 -11.94 -3.62
CA VAL A 276 26.83 -10.84 -4.59
C VAL A 276 25.68 -9.90 -4.28
N VAL A 277 25.85 -8.62 -4.61
CA VAL A 277 24.79 -7.61 -4.58
C VAL A 277 24.31 -7.35 -5.99
N ILE A 278 22.99 -7.36 -6.19
CA ILE A 278 22.32 -7.09 -7.46
C ILE A 278 21.22 -6.04 -7.22
N GLY A 279 21.15 -5.04 -8.09
CA GLY A 279 20.06 -4.08 -8.07
C GLY A 279 19.03 -4.33 -9.17
N VAL A 280 17.77 -4.02 -8.89
CA VAL A 280 16.72 -3.86 -9.89
C VAL A 280 16.26 -2.41 -9.83
N ASN A 281 16.67 -1.64 -10.82
CA ASN A 281 16.37 -0.23 -10.93
C ASN A 281 15.06 -0.03 -11.72
N THR A 282 14.19 0.86 -11.23
CA THR A 282 12.84 1.11 -11.76
C THR A 282 12.74 2.37 -12.61
N ASP A 283 13.84 3.11 -12.78
CA ASP A 283 13.87 4.27 -13.66
C ASP A 283 13.89 3.84 -15.13
N ILE A 284 13.45 4.74 -16.01
CA ILE A 284 13.76 4.62 -17.44
C ILE A 284 15.28 4.66 -17.64
N GLU A 285 15.78 3.99 -18.67
CA GLU A 285 17.22 3.78 -18.90
C GLU A 285 18.09 5.06 -18.76
N THR A 286 17.64 6.20 -19.28
CA THR A 286 18.39 7.46 -19.19
C THR A 286 18.55 7.95 -17.76
N GLU A 287 17.49 7.90 -16.98
CA GLU A 287 17.48 8.31 -15.56
C GLU A 287 18.20 7.27 -14.70
N ALA A 288 18.07 5.99 -15.03
CA ALA A 288 18.81 4.91 -14.38
C ALA A 288 20.33 5.13 -14.49
N LYS A 289 20.84 5.38 -15.70
CA LYS A 289 22.27 5.64 -15.94
C LYS A 289 22.77 6.87 -15.18
N LYS A 290 21.96 7.93 -15.15
CA LYS A 290 22.25 9.13 -14.36
C LYS A 290 22.32 8.81 -12.87
N ALA A 291 21.32 8.11 -12.31
CA ALA A 291 21.28 7.75 -10.91
C ALA A 291 22.45 6.83 -10.51
N LEU A 292 22.80 5.85 -11.35
CA LEU A 292 23.96 4.98 -11.14
C LEU A 292 25.27 5.79 -11.00
N ALA A 293 25.45 6.81 -11.85
CA ALA A 293 26.61 7.71 -11.78
C ALA A 293 26.57 8.63 -10.55
N ASP A 294 25.44 9.29 -10.29
CA ASP A 294 25.27 10.26 -9.20
C ASP A 294 25.49 9.60 -7.82
N TYR A 295 24.97 8.38 -7.63
CA TYR A 295 25.10 7.62 -6.39
C TYR A 295 26.30 6.65 -6.37
N LYS A 296 27.14 6.67 -7.43
CA LYS A 296 28.34 5.83 -7.57
C LYS A 296 28.04 4.35 -7.32
N VAL A 297 26.95 3.84 -7.88
CA VAL A 297 26.51 2.45 -7.69
C VAL A 297 27.49 1.52 -8.41
N GLY A 298 28.19 0.67 -7.65
CA GLY A 298 29.28 -0.17 -8.14
C GLY A 298 28.91 -1.63 -8.39
N PHE A 299 27.67 -2.02 -8.12
CA PHE A 299 27.16 -3.37 -8.35
C PHE A 299 26.25 -3.43 -9.59
N ARG A 300 26.00 -4.64 -10.09
CA ARG A 300 25.23 -4.87 -11.32
C ARG A 300 23.76 -4.51 -11.12
N ASN A 301 23.16 -3.81 -12.08
CA ASN A 301 21.78 -3.32 -12.00
C ASN A 301 20.95 -3.69 -13.23
N ILE A 302 19.86 -4.42 -13.03
CA ILE A 302 18.83 -4.72 -14.03
C ILE A 302 17.92 -3.51 -14.18
N LEU A 303 17.53 -3.18 -15.41
CA LEU A 303 16.60 -2.10 -15.70
C LEU A 303 15.18 -2.63 -15.90
N ASP A 304 14.29 -2.33 -14.97
CA ASP A 304 12.86 -2.66 -15.06
C ASP A 304 12.06 -1.58 -15.81
N ASN A 305 12.70 -0.44 -16.10
CA ASN A 305 12.20 0.71 -16.88
C ASN A 305 10.95 1.43 -16.35
N THR A 306 10.32 0.90 -15.30
CA THR A 306 9.18 1.51 -14.61
C THR A 306 8.98 0.86 -13.25
N SER A 307 8.32 1.56 -12.32
CA SER A 307 7.88 1.02 -11.03
C SER A 307 6.77 -0.04 -11.14
N SER A 308 6.33 -0.37 -12.35
CA SER A 308 5.42 -1.47 -12.66
C SER A 308 5.95 -2.32 -13.82
N GLY A 309 7.28 -2.47 -13.90
CA GLY A 309 7.95 -3.34 -14.85
C GLY A 309 7.76 -4.83 -14.53
N PRO A 310 8.33 -5.73 -15.35
CA PRO A 310 8.14 -7.17 -15.20
C PRO A 310 8.63 -7.68 -13.83
N ASN A 311 9.80 -7.27 -13.38
CA ASN A 311 10.39 -7.78 -12.14
C ASN A 311 9.72 -7.20 -10.90
N THR A 312 9.42 -5.90 -10.91
CA THR A 312 8.69 -5.21 -9.83
C THR A 312 7.26 -5.76 -9.67
N THR A 313 6.60 -6.09 -10.78
CA THR A 313 5.27 -6.74 -10.77
C THR A 313 5.35 -8.17 -10.24
N LEU A 314 6.34 -8.95 -10.70
CA LEU A 314 6.53 -10.34 -10.28
C LEU A 314 6.80 -10.47 -8.76
N TYR A 315 7.53 -9.51 -8.20
CA TYR A 315 7.79 -9.41 -6.76
C TYR A 315 6.72 -8.61 -5.99
N ASN A 316 5.63 -8.21 -6.64
CA ASN A 316 4.51 -7.45 -6.09
C ASN A 316 4.96 -6.28 -5.18
N LEU A 317 5.88 -5.45 -5.68
CA LEU A 317 6.49 -4.40 -4.88
C LEU A 317 5.51 -3.27 -4.60
N ARG A 318 5.41 -2.93 -3.31
CA ARG A 318 4.56 -1.84 -2.81
C ARG A 318 5.36 -0.66 -2.25
N ASN A 319 6.62 -0.88 -1.89
CA ASN A 319 7.48 0.10 -1.24
C ASN A 319 8.93 -0.01 -1.75
N PHE A 320 9.66 1.10 -1.68
CA PHE A 320 11.07 1.16 -2.06
C PHE A 320 11.89 1.88 -0.97
N PRO A 321 13.13 1.45 -0.67
CA PRO A 321 13.75 0.23 -1.19
C PRO A 321 13.09 -1.03 -0.63
N THR A 322 13.17 -2.14 -1.38
CA THR A 322 12.82 -3.48 -0.91
C THR A 322 14.04 -4.38 -1.07
N LEU A 323 14.39 -5.13 -0.03
CA LEU A 323 15.54 -6.03 -0.03
C LEU A 323 15.14 -7.50 0.12
N TYR A 324 15.81 -8.35 -0.65
CA TYR A 324 15.76 -9.80 -0.51
C TYR A 324 17.18 -10.37 -0.38
N LEU A 325 17.35 -11.34 0.51
CA LEU A 325 18.48 -12.26 0.46
C LEU A 325 17.99 -13.58 -0.14
N ILE A 326 18.65 -14.03 -1.19
CA ILE A 326 18.38 -15.30 -1.87
C ILE A 326 19.57 -16.21 -1.62
N ASP A 327 19.29 -17.46 -1.23
CA ASP A 327 20.31 -18.45 -0.90
C ASP A 327 20.90 -19.13 -2.16
N PRO A 328 21.98 -19.92 -2.01
CA PRO A 328 22.60 -20.64 -3.13
C PRO A 328 21.68 -21.57 -3.93
N LYS A 329 20.55 -22.01 -3.36
CA LYS A 329 19.56 -22.86 -4.04
C LYS A 329 18.53 -22.04 -4.81
N GLY A 330 18.54 -20.71 -4.69
CA GLY A 330 17.54 -19.82 -5.27
C GLY A 330 16.32 -19.62 -4.39
N VAL A 331 16.42 -19.94 -3.10
CA VAL A 331 15.32 -19.81 -2.14
C VAL A 331 15.48 -18.50 -1.39
N ILE A 332 14.38 -17.78 -1.15
CA ILE A 332 14.39 -16.57 -0.34
C ILE A 332 14.81 -16.96 1.08
N ALA A 333 15.91 -16.40 1.56
CA ALA A 333 16.40 -16.56 2.92
C ALA A 333 15.88 -15.45 3.84
N ILE A 334 15.85 -14.20 3.35
CA ILE A 334 15.37 -13.03 4.09
C ILE A 334 14.55 -12.14 3.14
N LYS A 335 13.39 -11.68 3.59
CA LYS A 335 12.59 -10.60 2.98
C LYS A 335 12.61 -9.41 3.94
N ASN A 336 12.86 -8.20 3.44
CA ASN A 336 12.77 -6.94 4.21
C ASN A 336 13.59 -6.91 5.52
N GLY A 337 14.68 -7.68 5.60
CA GLY A 337 15.61 -7.63 6.72
C GLY A 337 16.62 -6.49 6.60
N THR A 338 17.40 -6.27 7.66
CA THR A 338 18.51 -5.29 7.62
C THR A 338 19.66 -5.82 6.76
N LEU A 339 20.37 -4.91 6.09
CA LEU A 339 21.54 -5.29 5.30
C LEU A 339 22.59 -6.03 6.14
N ASP A 340 22.81 -5.59 7.38
CA ASP A 340 23.74 -6.23 8.32
C ASP A 340 23.36 -7.69 8.60
N SER A 341 22.06 -7.98 8.79
CA SER A 341 21.59 -9.36 8.99
C SER A 341 21.86 -10.24 7.77
N MET A 342 21.69 -9.68 6.57
CA MET A 342 21.94 -10.39 5.32
C MET A 342 23.44 -10.69 5.14
N VAL A 343 24.30 -9.68 5.34
CA VAL A 343 25.76 -9.85 5.24
C VAL A 343 26.26 -10.83 6.30
N ALA A 344 25.79 -10.73 7.55
CA ALA A 344 26.16 -11.64 8.63
C ALA A 344 25.80 -13.10 8.30
N GLN A 345 24.62 -13.34 7.72
CA GLN A 345 24.23 -14.69 7.29
C GLN A 345 25.15 -15.25 6.20
N ILE A 346 25.52 -14.42 5.21
CA ILE A 346 26.44 -14.83 4.13
C ILE A 346 27.81 -15.20 4.71
N LEU A 347 28.37 -14.36 5.58
CA LEU A 347 29.70 -14.57 6.17
C LEU A 347 29.71 -15.75 7.16
N GLY A 348 28.64 -15.93 7.94
CA GLY A 348 28.50 -17.03 8.89
C GLY A 348 28.44 -18.40 8.21
N ALA A 349 27.74 -18.51 7.08
CA ALA A 349 27.64 -19.75 6.30
C ALA A 349 28.99 -20.24 5.73
N GLN A 350 29.98 -19.34 5.58
CA GLN A 350 31.32 -19.72 5.14
C GLN A 350 32.19 -20.32 6.25
N GLY A 351 31.89 -20.01 7.52
CA GLY A 351 32.64 -20.53 8.67
C GLY A 351 32.37 -22.02 8.95
N THR A 352 31.25 -22.56 8.47
CA THR A 352 30.82 -23.95 8.70
C THR A 352 31.21 -24.92 7.57
N ALA A 353 31.77 -24.41 6.46
CA ALA A 353 32.18 -25.22 5.30
C ALA A 353 33.66 -25.60 5.36
N LYS A 354 34.13 -26.11 6.51
CA LYS A 354 35.51 -26.59 6.71
C LYS A 354 35.54 -28.07 7.07
#